data_AF-A0A8T4JIG1-F1
#
_entry.id   AF-A0A8T4JIG1-F1
#
_cell.length_a   1.000
_cell.length_b   1.000
_cell.length_c   1.000
_cell.angle_alpha   90.00
_cell.angle_beta   90.00
_cell.angle_gamma   90.00
#
_symmetry.space_group_name_H-M   'P 1'
#
loop_
_entity.id
_entity.type
_entity.pdbx_description
1 polymer ?
#
loop_
_entity_poly.entity_id
_entity_poly.type
_entity_poly.pdbx_seq_one_letter_code
_entity_poly.pdbx_strand_id
1 'polypeptide(L)'
;MEIKEKNYVNQLADYIKKNLAKGYTLDSLKYSLLSQGYSRISVDNAIELVNQQLAKSAPKMREKPQITYKVITDNETYVYEKKHGFFEKLFNFFKGN
;
A
#
# COMPACT_ATOMS: atom_id res chain seq x y z
N MET A 1 -21.65 26.38 7.28
CA MET A 1 -21.59 25.22 8.20
C MET A 1 -20.49 24.23 7.83
N GLU A 2 -20.17 24.06 6.55
CA GLU A 2 -19.19 23.09 6.00
C GLU A 2 -17.78 23.12 6.65
N ILE A 3 -17.29 24.30 7.03
CA ILE A 3 -15.94 24.46 7.61
C ILE A 3 -15.83 23.78 9.00
N LYS A 4 -16.90 23.82 9.81
CA LYS A 4 -16.89 23.20 11.16
C LYS A 4 -16.90 21.68 11.08
N GLU A 5 -17.68 21.13 10.17
CA GLU A 5 -17.79 19.68 9.99
C GLU A 5 -16.46 19.09 9.49
N LYS A 6 -15.84 19.73 8.50
CA LYS A 6 -14.52 19.32 7.98
C LYS A 6 -13.45 19.33 9.07
N ASN A 7 -13.46 20.32 9.95
CA ASN A 7 -12.54 20.39 11.09
C ASN A 7 -12.77 19.23 12.07
N TYR A 8 -14.04 18.91 12.36
CA TYR A 8 -14.38 17.81 13.28
C TYR A 8 -13.95 16.44 12.76
N VAL A 9 -14.20 16.12 11.49
CA VAL A 9 -13.75 14.87 10.87
C VAL A 9 -12.22 14.75 10.88
N ASN A 10 -11.51 15.86 10.65
CA ASN A 10 -10.05 15.89 10.73
C ASN A 10 -9.54 15.56 12.14
N GLN A 11 -10.17 16.08 13.19
CA GLN A 11 -9.79 15.78 14.58
C GLN A 11 -9.98 14.29 14.91
N LEU A 12 -11.09 13.69 14.45
CA LEU A 12 -11.32 12.26 14.58
C LEU A 12 -10.28 11.44 13.82
N ALA A 13 -9.93 11.85 12.60
CA ALA A 13 -8.90 11.19 11.81
C ALA A 13 -7.53 11.23 12.51
N ASP A 14 -7.14 12.39 13.08
CA ASP A 14 -5.91 12.52 13.84
C ASP A 14 -5.90 11.64 15.10
N TYR A 15 -7.04 11.56 15.80
CA TYR A 15 -7.20 10.66 16.95
C TYR A 15 -7.05 9.19 16.55
N ILE A 16 -7.73 8.77 15.47
CA ILE A 16 -7.66 7.40 14.96
C ILE A 16 -6.22 7.08 14.58
N LYS A 17 -5.56 7.94 13.80
CA LYS A 17 -4.17 7.75 13.35
C LYS A 17 -3.20 7.62 14.53
N LYS A 18 -3.32 8.47 15.57
CA LYS A 18 -2.51 8.39 16.78
C LYS A 18 -2.69 7.06 17.53
N ASN A 19 -3.90 6.51 17.55
CA ASN A 19 -4.16 5.23 18.23
C ASN A 19 -3.82 4.01 17.38
N LEU A 20 -3.95 4.08 16.04
CA LEU A 20 -3.39 3.05 15.16
C LEU A 20 -1.87 2.92 15.37
N ALA A 21 -1.16 4.04 15.53
CA ALA A 21 0.28 4.03 15.83
C ALA A 21 0.63 3.40 17.20
N LYS A 22 -0.34 3.30 18.12
CA LYS A 22 -0.18 2.60 19.41
C LYS A 22 -0.52 1.10 19.32
N GLY A 23 -0.95 0.61 18.15
CA GLY A 23 -1.29 -0.79 17.93
C GLY A 23 -2.77 -1.15 18.14
N TYR A 24 -3.65 -0.18 18.33
CA TYR A 24 -5.09 -0.46 18.33
C TYR A 24 -5.58 -0.84 16.93
N THR A 25 -6.56 -1.74 16.85
CA THR A 25 -7.19 -2.10 15.58
C THR A 25 -8.23 -1.06 15.19
N LEU A 26 -8.44 -0.89 13.88
CA LEU A 26 -9.42 0.06 13.36
C LEU A 26 -10.85 -0.25 13.86
N ASP A 27 -11.20 -1.53 13.96
CA ASP A 27 -12.51 -1.97 14.48
C ASP A 27 -12.71 -1.63 15.95
N SER A 28 -11.66 -1.81 16.78
CA SER A 28 -11.74 -1.46 18.20
C SER A 28 -11.95 0.04 18.40
N LEU A 29 -11.28 0.88 17.60
CA LEU A 29 -11.43 2.33 17.63
C LEU A 29 -12.80 2.76 17.14
N LYS A 30 -13.29 2.14 16.05
CA LYS A 30 -14.64 2.39 15.53
C LYS A 30 -15.70 2.08 16.59
N TYR A 31 -15.62 0.91 17.23
CA TYR A 31 -16.55 0.54 18.29
C TYR A 31 -16.48 1.50 19.48
N SER A 32 -15.27 1.86 19.93
CA SER A 32 -15.08 2.80 21.04
C SER A 32 -15.67 4.18 20.74
N LEU A 33 -15.41 4.75 19.56
CA LEU A 33 -15.95 6.04 19.17
C LEU A 33 -17.49 6.02 19.07
N LEU A 34 -18.06 4.95 18.51
CA LEU A 34 -19.52 4.79 18.49
C LEU A 34 -20.10 4.71 19.91
N SER A 35 -19.44 3.97 20.81
CA SER A 35 -19.88 3.83 22.21
C SER A 35 -19.80 5.15 23.00
N GLN A 36 -18.87 6.03 22.62
CA GLN A 36 -18.73 7.39 23.19
C GLN A 36 -19.80 8.38 22.66
N GLY A 37 -20.65 7.96 21.73
CA GLY A 37 -21.73 8.79 21.18
C GLY A 37 -21.37 9.55 19.91
N TYR A 38 -20.22 9.28 19.29
CA TYR A 38 -19.89 9.85 17.98
C TYR A 38 -20.83 9.31 16.90
N SER A 39 -21.22 10.16 15.96
CA SER A 39 -22.12 9.73 14.87
C SER A 39 -21.39 8.75 13.95
N ARG A 40 -22.11 7.69 13.53
CA ARG A 40 -21.56 6.68 12.61
C ARG A 40 -20.96 7.30 11.35
N ILE A 41 -21.66 8.27 10.76
CA ILE A 41 -21.21 8.97 9.56
C ILE A 41 -19.88 9.68 9.80
N SER A 42 -19.73 10.40 10.92
CA SER A 42 -18.47 11.10 11.23
C SER A 42 -17.29 10.15 11.45
N VAL A 43 -17.53 9.02 12.12
CA VAL A 43 -16.51 7.99 12.36
C VAL A 43 -16.10 7.33 11.05
N ASP A 44 -17.05 6.96 10.20
CA ASP A 44 -16.77 6.32 8.91
C ASP A 44 -16.02 7.29 7.97
N ASN A 45 -16.43 8.56 7.90
CA ASN A 45 -15.71 9.58 7.12
C ASN A 45 -14.28 9.80 7.63
N ALA A 46 -14.07 9.80 8.95
CA ALA A 46 -12.74 9.95 9.53
C ALA A 46 -11.84 8.74 9.22
N ILE A 47 -12.39 7.52 9.29
CA ILE A 47 -11.71 6.29 8.91
C ILE A 47 -11.28 6.34 7.43
N GLU A 48 -12.18 6.75 6.54
CA GLU A 48 -11.87 6.88 5.13
C GLU A 48 -10.73 7.88 4.89
N LEU A 49 -10.79 9.03 5.54
CA LEU A 49 -9.74 10.05 5.46
C LEU A 49 -8.39 9.50 5.95
N VAL A 50 -8.36 8.76 7.05
CA VAL A 50 -7.13 8.10 7.55
C VAL A 50 -6.57 7.12 6.53
N ASN A 51 -7.43 6.27 5.95
CA ASN A 51 -7.00 5.30 4.93
C ASN A 51 -6.39 6.00 3.71
N GLN A 52 -7.01 7.08 3.23
CA GLN A 52 -6.49 7.87 2.12
C GLN A 52 -5.13 8.50 2.45
N GLN A 53 -4.96 9.02 3.68
CA GLN A 53 -3.69 9.60 4.12
C GLN A 53 -2.59 8.54 4.22
N LEU A 54 -2.89 7.39 4.81
CA LEU A 54 -1.94 6.28 4.94
C LEU A 54 -1.54 5.75 3.57
N ALA A 55 -2.49 5.56 2.66
CA ALA A 55 -2.23 5.14 1.28
C ALA A 55 -1.33 6.14 0.53
N LYS A 56 -1.53 7.45 0.73
CA LYS A 56 -0.66 8.49 0.14
C LYS A 56 0.76 8.47 0.72
N SER A 57 0.91 8.13 2.00
CA SER A 57 2.22 8.04 2.66
C SER A 57 2.94 6.72 2.42
N ALA A 58 2.23 5.68 2.00
CA ALA A 58 2.80 4.36 1.80
C ALA A 58 3.87 4.39 0.68
N PRO A 59 5.02 3.72 0.88
CA PRO A 59 6.03 3.63 -0.15
C PRO A 59 5.49 2.89 -1.37
N LYS A 60 5.69 3.45 -2.56
CA LYS A 60 5.34 2.77 -3.82
C LYS A 60 6.24 1.55 -3.97
N MET A 61 5.67 0.35 -3.88
CA MET A 61 6.39 -0.90 -4.14
C MET A 61 6.78 -0.94 -5.62
N ARG A 62 8.06 -0.69 -5.92
CA ARG A 62 8.64 -0.80 -7.27
C ARG A 62 9.37 -2.11 -7.40
N GLU A 63 8.66 -3.22 -7.27
CA GLU A 63 9.26 -4.51 -7.61
C GLU A 63 9.22 -4.69 -9.12
N LYS A 64 10.38 -4.94 -9.72
CA LYS A 64 10.44 -5.32 -11.14
C LYS A 64 9.73 -6.67 -11.27
N PRO A 65 8.84 -6.87 -12.25
CA PRO A 65 8.25 -8.19 -12.46
C PRO A 65 9.38 -9.18 -12.75
N GLN A 66 9.49 -10.22 -11.92
CA GLN A 66 10.40 -11.33 -12.18
C GLN A 66 9.74 -12.23 -13.25
N ILE A 67 10.12 -12.04 -14.51
CA ILE A 67 9.61 -12.87 -15.61
C ILE A 67 10.29 -14.24 -15.54
N THR A 68 9.54 -15.27 -15.15
CA THR A 68 10.01 -16.67 -15.17
C THR A 68 9.51 -17.36 -16.43
N TYR A 69 10.41 -17.99 -17.18
CA TYR A 69 10.05 -18.79 -18.34
C TYR A 69 10.00 -20.27 -17.95
N LYS A 70 8.85 -20.91 -18.15
CA LYS A 70 8.66 -22.35 -17.97
C LYS A 70 8.34 -22.97 -19.32
N VAL A 71 9.10 -24.00 -19.70
CA VAL A 71 8.79 -24.82 -20.88
C VAL A 71 8.08 -26.07 -20.39
N ILE A 72 6.85 -26.29 -20.86
CA ILE A 72 6.05 -27.48 -20.57
C ILE A 72 6.16 -28.39 -21.78
N THR A 73 6.71 -29.59 -21.59
CA THR A 73 6.69 -30.69 -22.56
C THR A 73 5.79 -31.79 -22.01
N ASP A 74 5.27 -32.68 -22.85
CA ASP A 74 4.20 -33.64 -22.51
C ASP A 74 4.41 -34.42 -21.20
N ASN A 75 5.65 -34.62 -20.73
CA ASN A 75 5.95 -35.31 -19.48
C ASN A 75 6.86 -34.58 -18.47
N GLU A 76 7.42 -33.40 -18.78
CA GLU A 76 8.45 -32.76 -17.94
C GLU A 76 8.45 -31.22 -18.02
N THR A 77 8.67 -30.55 -16.88
CA THR A 77 8.74 -29.08 -16.76
C THR A 77 10.17 -28.62 -16.52
N TYR A 78 10.68 -27.75 -17.38
CA TYR A 78 12.03 -27.18 -17.26
C TYR A 78 11.96 -25.66 -16.98
N VAL A 79 12.71 -25.18 -15.98
CA VAL A 79 12.86 -23.75 -15.63
C VAL A 79 14.23 -23.27 -16.08
N TYR A 80 14.29 -22.25 -16.95
CA TYR A 80 15.56 -21.68 -17.42
C TYR A 80 15.71 -20.23 -16.98
N GLU A 81 16.91 -19.85 -16.54
CA GLU A 81 17.29 -18.46 -16.30
C GLU A 81 17.64 -17.75 -17.62
N LYS A 82 17.27 -16.47 -17.75
CA LYS A 82 17.46 -15.67 -18.96
C LYS A 82 18.95 -15.52 -19.30
N LYS A 83 19.41 -16.12 -20.40
CA LYS A 83 20.78 -15.90 -20.92
C LYS A 83 20.92 -14.44 -21.41
N HIS A 84 22.02 -13.79 -21.02
CA HIS A 84 22.34 -12.41 -21.42
C HIS A 84 22.22 -12.22 -22.94
N GLY A 85 21.46 -11.19 -23.33
CA GLY A 85 21.19 -10.88 -24.73
C GLY A 85 22.43 -10.37 -25.46
N PHE A 86 22.46 -10.54 -26.79
CA PHE A 86 23.55 -10.08 -27.65
C PHE A 86 23.92 -8.60 -27.40
N PHE A 87 22.92 -7.75 -27.16
CA PHE A 87 23.11 -6.33 -26.83
C PHE A 87 23.74 -6.06 -25.46
N GLU A 88 23.48 -6.87 -24.44
CA GLU A 88 24.10 -6.70 -23.11
C GLU A 88 25.60 -7.02 -23.16
N LYS A 89 25.99 -8.00 -23.98
CA LYS A 89 27.40 -8.31 -24.23
C LYS A 89 28.10 -7.19 -25.03
N LEU A 90 27.40 -6.61 -26.00
CA LEU A 90 27.91 -5.50 -26.82
C LEU A 90 28.13 -4.22 -25.99
N PHE A 91 27.20 -3.90 -25.09
CA PHE A 91 27.31 -2.74 -24.20
C PHE A 91 28.46 -2.86 -23.19
N ASN A 92 28.67 -4.06 -22.62
CA ASN A 92 29.78 -4.30 -21.71
C ASN A 92 31.15 -4.24 -22.42
N PHE A 93 31.21 -4.59 -23.71
CA PHE A 93 32.41 -4.46 -24.53
C PHE A 93 32.76 -2.99 -24.83
N PHE A 94 31.77 -2.13 -25.08
CA PHE A 94 32.01 -0.72 -25.40
C PHE A 94 32.32 0.16 -24.17
N LYS A 95 31.95 -0.30 -22.97
CA LYS A 95 32.24 0.40 -21.70
C LYS A 95 33.65 0.09 -21.14
N GLY A 96 34.40 -0.77 -21.82
CA GLY A 96 35.73 -1.24 -21.42
C GLY A 96 36.91 -0.56 -22.14
N ASN A 97 36.70 0.56 -22.83
CA ASN A 97 37.75 1.45 -23.39
C ASN A 97 37.57 2.88 -22.89
#